data_AF-A0A972A5D6-F1
#
_entry.id   AF-A0A972A5D6-F1
#
_cell.length_a   1.000
_cell.length_b   1.000
_cell.length_c   1.000
_cell.angle_alpha   90.00
_cell.angle_beta   90.00
_cell.angle_gamma   90.00
#
_symmetry.space_group_name_H-M   'P 1'
#
loop_
_entity.id
_entity.type
_entity.pdbx_description
1 polymer ?
#
loop_
_entity_poly.entity_id
_entity_poly.type
_entity_poly.pdbx_seq_one_letter_code
_entity_poly.pdbx_strand_id
1 'polypeptide(L)'
;MSTRVKSRSHGISLTTATICIVFVVFAALVATKLYDLQLQRDRLTAESESLAMQEQALKDELHNIEANRNLLDDSAYVENVARQQLDMVYPGEVIFRVNGK
;
A
#
# COMPACT_ATOMS: atom_id res chain seq x y z
N MET A 1 54.71 -26.59 59.67
CA MET A 1 53.27 -26.81 59.86
C MET A 1 52.56 -26.20 58.66
N SER A 2 52.21 -27.00 57.65
CA SER A 2 51.73 -26.52 56.34
C SER A 2 50.21 -26.48 56.32
N THR A 3 49.64 -25.28 56.20
CA THR A 3 48.19 -25.05 56.10
C THR A 3 47.74 -25.22 54.66
N ARG A 4 47.11 -26.35 54.35
CA ARG A 4 46.54 -26.63 53.03
C ARG A 4 45.18 -25.93 52.88
N VAL A 5 45.16 -24.83 52.11
CA VAL A 5 43.93 -24.09 51.76
C VAL A 5 43.13 -24.92 50.76
N LYS A 6 41.99 -25.47 51.20
CA LYS A 6 41.06 -26.25 50.37
C LYS A 6 40.19 -25.28 49.55
N SER A 7 40.53 -25.05 48.28
CA SER A 7 39.66 -24.27 47.39
C SER A 7 38.36 -25.05 47.14
N ARG A 8 37.23 -24.42 47.46
CA ARG A 8 35.90 -24.95 47.14
C ARG A 8 35.56 -24.53 45.71
N SER A 9 35.79 -25.41 44.74
CA SER A 9 35.23 -25.23 43.40
C SER A 9 33.71 -25.38 43.48
N HIS A 10 33.00 -24.26 43.45
CA HIS A 10 31.55 -24.26 43.30
C HIS A 10 31.26 -24.49 41.81
N GLY A 11 31.07 -25.76 41.43
CA GLY A 11 30.52 -26.10 40.13
C GLY A 11 29.11 -25.50 39.98
N ILE A 12 28.72 -25.19 38.75
CA ILE A 12 27.35 -24.73 38.43
C ILE A 12 26.39 -25.78 38.96
N SER A 13 25.47 -25.38 39.85
CA SER A 13 24.49 -26.32 40.40
C SER A 13 23.52 -26.75 39.29
N LEU A 14 23.11 -28.02 39.29
CA LEU A 14 22.17 -28.57 38.30
C LEU A 14 20.91 -27.73 38.16
N THR A 15 20.42 -27.12 39.25
CA THR A 15 19.26 -26.23 39.23
C THR A 15 19.53 -24.91 38.53
N THR A 16 20.73 -24.34 38.69
CA THR A 16 21.13 -23.13 37.95
C THR A 16 21.24 -23.43 36.45
N ALA A 17 21.80 -24.58 36.08
CA ALA A 17 21.92 -24.99 34.68
C ALA A 17 20.56 -25.19 34.00
N THR A 18 19.60 -25.85 34.68
CA THR A 18 18.26 -26.05 34.11
C THR A 18 17.50 -24.74 33.93
N ILE A 19 17.57 -23.82 34.89
CA ILE A 19 16.95 -22.49 34.78
C ILE A 19 17.54 -21.71 33.59
N CYS A 20 18.86 -21.73 33.41
CA CYS A 20 19.50 -21.09 32.27
C CYS A 20 19.02 -21.67 30.93
N ILE A 21 18.89 -22.99 30.82
CA ILE A 21 18.41 -23.64 29.59
C ILE A 21 16.97 -23.21 29.29
N VAL A 22 16.09 -23.20 30.30
CA VAL A 22 14.70 -22.76 30.12
C VAL A 22 14.64 -21.29 29.66
N PHE A 23 15.46 -20.42 30.24
CA PHE A 23 15.56 -19.02 29.81
C PHE A 23 16.02 -18.88 28.36
N VAL A 24 17.02 -19.65 27.94
CA VAL A 24 17.53 -19.61 26.56
C VAL A 24 16.45 -20.07 25.57
N VAL A 25 15.73 -21.16 25.88
CA VAL A 25 14.64 -21.64 25.04
C VAL A 25 13.51 -20.62 24.97
N PHE A 26 13.13 -20.03 26.12
CA PHE A 26 12.09 -19.00 26.16
C PHE A 26 12.49 -17.76 25.35
N ALA A 27 13.73 -17.28 25.50
CA ALA A 27 14.25 -16.16 24.73
C ALA A 27 14.23 -16.45 23.22
N ALA A 28 14.59 -17.66 22.81
CA ALA A 28 14.53 -18.07 21.40
C ALA A 28 13.09 -18.06 20.85
N LEU A 29 12.12 -18.55 21.61
CA LEU A 29 10.70 -18.51 21.21
C LEU A 29 10.14 -17.09 21.13
N VAL A 30 10.52 -16.21 22.06
CA VAL A 30 10.11 -14.81 22.00
C VAL A 30 10.74 -14.11 20.81
N ALA A 31 12.02 -14.37 20.53
CA ALA A 31 12.72 -13.78 19.39
C ALA A 31 12.06 -14.15 18.05
N THR A 32 11.69 -15.43 17.86
CA THR A 32 11.01 -15.85 16.62
C THR A 32 9.64 -15.20 16.48
N LYS A 33 8.85 -15.12 17.56
CA LYS A 33 7.54 -14.46 17.54
C LYS A 33 7.63 -12.96 17.27
N LEU A 34 8.64 -12.28 17.84
CA LEU A 34 8.85 -10.86 17.57
C LEU A 34 9.23 -10.61 16.11
N TYR A 35 10.07 -11.46 15.52
CA TYR A 35 10.43 -11.36 14.11
C TYR A 35 9.23 -11.58 13.19
N ASP A 36 8.42 -12.61 13.45
CA ASP A 36 7.18 -12.86 12.69
C ASP A 36 6.19 -11.69 12.81
N LEU A 37 6.06 -11.11 14.01
CA LEU A 37 5.18 -9.95 14.22
C LEU A 37 5.67 -8.72 13.46
N GLN A 38 6.98 -8.48 13.41
CA GLN A 38 7.55 -7.36 12.64
C GLN A 38 7.30 -7.57 11.15
N LEU A 39 7.54 -8.77 10.62
CA LEU A 39 7.31 -9.08 9.21
C LEU A 39 5.83 -8.93 8.83
N GLN A 40 4.93 -9.35 9.71
CA GLN A 40 3.49 -9.17 9.51
C GLN A 40 3.10 -7.69 9.55
N ARG A 41 3.67 -6.89 10.46
CA ARG A 41 3.44 -5.45 10.52
C ARG A 41 3.87 -4.76 9.24
N ASP A 42 5.08 -5.06 8.75
CA ASP A 42 5.62 -4.48 7.52
C ASP A 42 4.80 -4.85 6.29
N ARG A 43 4.28 -6.09 6.23
CA ARG A 43 3.34 -6.48 5.17
C ARG A 43 2.03 -5.71 5.28
N LEU A 44 1.46 -5.60 6.48
CA LEU A 44 0.17 -4.94 6.69
C LEU A 44 0.25 -3.45 6.37
N THR A 45 1.36 -2.79 6.71
CA THR A 45 1.59 -1.38 6.36
C THR A 45 1.72 -1.21 4.87
N ALA A 46 2.51 -2.03 4.18
CA ALA A 46 2.63 -1.99 2.72
C ALA A 46 1.29 -2.25 2.02
N GLU A 47 0.51 -3.23 2.49
CA GLU A 47 -0.82 -3.52 1.96
C GLU A 47 -1.78 -2.36 2.18
N SER A 48 -1.80 -1.76 3.38
CA SER A 48 -2.63 -0.59 3.68
C SER A 48 -2.29 0.61 2.80
N GLU A 49 -1.00 0.84 2.53
CA GLU A 49 -0.55 1.93 1.66
C GLU A 49 -0.97 1.67 0.21
N SER A 50 -0.79 0.44 -0.28
CA SER A 50 -1.25 0.05 -1.61
C SER A 50 -2.76 0.16 -1.80
N LEU A 51 -3.54 -0.15 -0.76
CA LEU A 51 -5.00 -0.03 -0.78
C LEU A 51 -5.43 1.43 -0.80
N ALA A 52 -4.76 2.29 -0.02
CA ALA A 52 -5.01 3.73 -0.04
C ALA A 52 -4.71 4.35 -1.41
N MET A 53 -3.61 3.94 -2.05
CA MET A 53 -3.30 4.38 -3.42
C MET A 53 -4.35 3.92 -4.43
N GLN A 54 -4.84 2.68 -4.33
CA GLN A 54 -5.90 2.16 -5.19
C GLN A 54 -7.23 2.89 -4.98
N GLU A 55 -7.59 3.18 -3.73
CA GLU A 55 -8.79 3.96 -3.42
C GLU A 55 -8.71 5.36 -4.05
N GLN A 56 -7.55 6.01 -3.95
CA GLN A 56 -7.36 7.34 -4.50
C GLN A 56 -7.39 7.33 -6.03
N ALA A 57 -6.72 6.38 -6.67
CA ALA A 57 -6.77 6.20 -8.12
C ALA A 57 -8.21 5.96 -8.62
N LEU A 58 -8.99 5.14 -7.91
CA LEU A 58 -10.38 4.86 -8.26
C LEU A 58 -11.29 6.07 -8.08
N LYS A 59 -11.06 6.89 -7.04
CA LYS A 59 -11.77 8.16 -6.85
C LYS A 59 -11.47 9.15 -7.97
N ASP A 60 -10.21 9.26 -8.36
CA ASP A 60 -9.80 10.13 -9.46
C ASP A 60 -10.41 9.67 -10.80
N GLU A 61 -10.45 8.36 -11.03
CA GLU A 61 -11.10 7.77 -12.21
C GLU A 61 -12.61 8.06 -12.22
N LEU A 62 -13.30 7.87 -11.09
CA LEU A 62 -14.71 8.21 -10.96
C LEU A 62 -14.97 9.69 -11.24
N HIS A 63 -14.17 10.58 -10.66
CA HIS A 63 -14.30 12.01 -10.90
C HIS A 63 -14.11 12.37 -12.37
N ASN A 64 -13.15 11.73 -13.06
CA ASN A 64 -12.95 11.92 -14.49
C ASN A 64 -14.14 11.39 -15.32
N ILE A 65 -14.70 10.24 -14.95
CA ILE A 65 -15.91 9.69 -15.60
C ILE A 65 -17.10 10.62 -15.39
N GLU A 66 -17.31 11.14 -14.18
CA GLU A 66 -18.37 12.10 -13.88
C GLU A 66 -18.20 13.40 -14.66
N ALA A 67 -16.98 13.93 -14.74
CA ALA A 67 -16.68 15.12 -15.55
C ALA A 67 -17.01 14.89 -17.04
N ASN A 68 -16.62 13.74 -17.60
CA ASN A 68 -16.97 13.38 -18.97
C ASN A 68 -18.48 13.18 -19.15
N ARG A 69 -19.14 12.56 -18.18
CA ARG A 69 -20.59 12.35 -18.22
C ARG A 69 -21.33 13.69 -18.21
N ASN A 70 -20.89 14.68 -17.45
CA ASN A 70 -21.47 16.02 -17.46
C ASN A 70 -21.32 16.71 -18.82
N LEU A 71 -20.22 16.47 -19.54
CA LEU A 71 -20.04 16.96 -20.92
C LEU A 71 -20.96 16.23 -21.92
N LEU A 72 -21.20 14.94 -21.71
CA LEU A 72 -22.09 14.12 -22.54
C LEU A 72 -23.58 14.40 -22.27
N ASP A 73 -23.95 14.81 -21.06
CA ASP A 73 -25.33 15.23 -20.73
C ASP A 73 -25.66 16.64 -21.27
N ASP A 74 -24.65 17.44 -21.64
CA ASP A 74 -24.87 18.74 -22.29
C ASP A 74 -25.27 18.53 -23.76
N SER A 75 -26.59 18.61 -24.01
CA SER A 75 -27.18 18.39 -25.35
C SER A 75 -26.61 19.32 -26.42
N ALA A 76 -26.19 20.54 -26.05
CA ALA A 76 -25.59 21.48 -26.97
C ALA A 76 -24.18 21.03 -27.42
N TYR A 77 -23.43 20.38 -26.53
CA TYR A 77 -22.12 19.80 -26.86
C TYR A 77 -22.27 18.58 -27.76
N VAL A 78 -23.19 17.66 -27.42
CA VAL A 78 -23.48 16.47 -28.24
C VAL A 78 -23.94 16.88 -29.65
N GLU A 79 -24.82 17.87 -29.76
CA GLU A 79 -25.27 18.39 -31.05
C GLU A 79 -24.13 19.04 -31.85
N ASN A 80 -23.25 19.81 -31.22
CA ASN A 80 -22.07 20.41 -31.88
C ASN A 80 -21.11 19.35 -32.43
N VAL A 81 -20.80 18.31 -31.64
CA VAL A 81 -19.91 17.22 -32.07
C VAL A 81 -20.56 16.41 -33.19
N ALA A 82 -21.84 16.05 -33.05
CA ALA A 82 -22.59 15.37 -34.10
C ALA A 82 -22.63 16.20 -35.39
N ARG A 83 -22.81 17.53 -35.28
CA ARG A 83 -22.79 18.46 -36.40
C ARG A 83 -21.45 18.46 -37.13
N GLN A 84 -20.34 18.51 -36.39
CA GLN A 84 -18.98 18.44 -36.97
C GLN A 84 -18.70 17.11 -37.66
N GLN A 85 -19.14 15.99 -37.07
CA GLN A 85 -18.89 14.64 -37.63
C GLN A 85 -19.78 14.31 -38.82
N LEU A 86 -21.04 14.79 -38.83
CA LEU A 86 -22.02 14.55 -39.88
C LEU A 86 -22.03 15.65 -40.97
N ASP A 87 -21.18 16.67 -40.84
CA ASP A 87 -21.11 17.87 -41.69
C ASP A 87 -22.50 18.53 -41.90
N MET A 88 -23.31 18.52 -40.85
CA MET A 88 -24.65 19.11 -40.85
C MET A 88 -24.58 20.62 -40.55
N VAL A 89 -25.53 21.41 -41.04
CA VAL A 89 -25.67 22.84 -40.73
C VAL A 89 -27.12 23.23 -40.56
N TYR A 90 -27.38 24.30 -39.82
CA TYR A 90 -28.72 24.84 -39.72
C TYR A 90 -29.20 25.39 -41.08
N PRO A 91 -30.52 25.38 -41.36
CA PRO A 91 -31.06 25.92 -42.60
C PRO A 91 -30.72 27.41 -42.73
N GLY A 92 -29.90 27.77 -43.72
CA GLY A 92 -29.45 29.15 -43.97
C GLY A 92 -28.04 29.49 -43.43
N GLU A 93 -27.34 28.55 -42.81
CA GLU A 93 -25.96 28.73 -42.34
C GLU A 93 -24.94 28.38 -43.44
N VAL A 94 -23.90 29.20 -43.63
CA VAL A 94 -22.85 28.99 -44.65
C VAL A 94 -21.50 28.78 -43.94
N ILE A 95 -20.90 27.60 -44.08
CA ILE A 95 -19.58 27.31 -43.49
C ILE A 95 -18.47 27.90 -44.35
N PHE A 96 -17.64 28.74 -43.76
CA PHE A 96 -16.37 29.18 -44.34
C PHE A 96 -15.23 28.30 -43.83
N ARG A 97 -14.79 27.32 -44.63
CA ARG A 97 -13.57 26.57 -44.35
C ARG A 97 -12.37 27.33 -44.91
N VAL A 98 -11.60 28.00 -44.04
CA VAL A 98 -10.35 28.65 -44.43
C VAL A 98 -9.27 27.59 -44.54
N ASN A 99 -9.04 27.08 -45.75
CA ASN A 99 -7.87 26.26 -46.04
C ASN A 99 -6.64 27.18 -46.13
N GLY A 100 -5.93 27.34 -45.01
CA GLY A 100 -4.61 27.93 -45.00
C GLY A 100 -3.64 27.06 -45.82
N LYS A 101 -2.96 27.68 -46.79
CA LYS A 101 -1.76 27.10 -47.42
C LYS A 101 -0.58 27.21 -46.48
#